data_AF-A0A258QLR0-F1
#
_entry.id   AF-A0A258QLR0-F1
#
_cell.length_a   1.000
_cell.length_b   1.000
_cell.length_c   1.000
_cell.angle_alpha   90.00
_cell.angle_beta   90.00
_cell.angle_gamma   90.00
#
_symmetry.space_group_name_H-M   'P 1'
#
loop_
_entity.id
_entity.type
_entity.pdbx_description
1 polymer ?
#
loop_
_entity_poly.entity_id
_entity_poly.type
_entity_poly.pdbx_seq_one_letter_code
_entity_poly.pdbx_strand_id
1 'polypeptide(L)' 'MQTSMPSHEQIQANAERLIRVERENYLRLHPHSVALAAKANHHFLYGVPMHWMNDWGTPVPLFVKQAQG' A
#
# COMPACT_ATOMS: atom_id res chain seq x y z
N MET A 1 4.64 36.34 4.31
CA MET A 1 5.52 35.31 3.72
C MET A 1 4.74 34.62 2.63
N GLN A 2 5.08 34.86 1.36
CA GLN A 2 4.36 34.31 0.21
C GLN A 2 5.00 32.97 -0.15
N THR A 3 4.38 31.86 0.23
CA THR A 3 4.81 30.53 -0.23
C THR A 3 4.48 30.42 -1.71
N SER A 4 5.48 30.57 -2.56
CA SER A 4 5.34 30.30 -4.00
C SER A 4 4.89 28.84 -4.21
N MET A 5 3.97 28.63 -5.14
CA MET A 5 3.49 27.31 -5.50
C MET A 5 4.66 26.42 -5.98
N PRO A 6 4.74 25.16 -5.55
CA PRO A 6 5.76 24.24 -6.03
C PRO A 6 5.58 23.96 -7.52
N SER A 7 6.70 23.77 -8.24
CA SER A 7 6.68 23.35 -9.63
C SER A 7 6.10 21.94 -9.78
N HIS A 8 5.64 21.57 -10.97
CA HIS A 8 5.16 20.20 -11.24
C HIS A 8 6.21 19.14 -10.89
N GLU A 9 7.47 19.39 -11.19
CA GLU A 9 8.58 18.50 -10.83
C GLU A 9 8.72 18.33 -9.31
N GLN A 10 8.61 19.43 -8.56
CA GLN A 10 8.64 19.38 -7.09
C GLN A 10 7.44 18.61 -6.53
N ILE A 11 6.25 18.76 -7.11
CA ILE A 11 5.05 18.01 -6.71
C ILE A 11 5.26 16.51 -6.94
N GLN A 12 5.79 16.12 -8.11
CA GLN A 12 6.08 14.71 -8.42
C GLN A 12 7.11 14.13 -7.44
N ALA A 13 8.23 14.82 -7.21
CA ALA A 13 9.26 14.36 -6.28
C ALA A 13 8.74 14.22 -4.83
N ASN A 14 7.84 15.12 -4.42
CA ASN A 14 7.20 15.04 -3.11
C ASN A 14 6.21 13.86 -3.02
N ALA A 15 5.43 13.61 -4.08
CA ALA A 15 4.55 12.46 -4.16
C ALA A 15 5.32 11.13 -4.11
N GLU A 16 6.42 11.00 -4.86
CA GLU A 16 7.27 9.81 -4.83
C GLU A 16 7.89 9.58 -3.43
N ARG A 17 8.34 10.66 -2.77
CA ARG A 17 8.84 10.59 -1.40
C ARG A 17 7.75 10.11 -0.44
N LEU A 18 6.54 10.66 -0.55
CA LEU A 18 5.40 10.27 0.29
C LEU A 18 5.06 8.79 0.08
N ILE A 19 4.91 8.34 -1.17
CA ILE A 19 4.58 6.95 -1.50
C ILE A 19 5.61 5.99 -0.91
N ARG A 20 6.91 6.32 -0.99
CA ARG A 20 7.96 5.48 -0.41
C ARG A 20 7.82 5.34 1.11
N VAL A 21 7.67 6.46 1.82
CA VAL A 21 7.51 6.48 3.28
C VAL A 21 6.25 5.73 3.70
N GLU A 22 5.14 5.92 2.98
CA GLU A 22 3.87 5.26 3.30
C GLU A 22 3.92 3.75 3.04
N ARG A 23 4.67 3.27 2.04
CA ARG A 23 4.89 1.83 1.84
C ARG A 23 5.66 1.20 2.99
N GLU A 24 6.70 1.87 3.49
CA GLU A 24 7.47 1.41 4.66
C GLU A 24 6.61 1.41 5.92
N ASN A 25 5.84 2.48 6.13
CA ASN A 25 4.89 2.57 7.23
C ASN A 25 3.82 1.48 7.16
N TYR A 26 3.29 1.19 5.97
CA TYR A 26 2.30 0.13 5.78
C TYR A 26 2.83 -1.23 6.25
N LEU A 27 4.02 -1.61 5.81
CA LEU A 27 4.63 -2.90 6.20
C LEU A 27 4.87 -2.97 7.72
N ARG A 28 5.31 -1.86 8.33
CA ARG A 28 5.53 -1.77 9.78
C ARG A 28 4.24 -1.85 10.58
N LEU A 29 3.17 -1.22 10.09
CA LEU A 29 1.89 -1.11 10.80
C LEU A 29 0.98 -2.33 10.62
N HIS A 30 1.18 -3.14 9.57
CA HIS A 30 0.30 -4.28 9.23
C HIS A 30 1.04 -5.62 9.20
N PRO A 31 1.77 -6.02 10.26
CA PRO A 31 2.58 -7.26 10.26
C PRO A 31 1.73 -8.53 10.07
N HIS A 32 0.47 -8.53 10.54
CA HIS A 32 -0.44 -9.67 10.33
C HIS A 32 -0.83 -9.82 8.85
N SER A 33 -1.14 -8.72 8.16
CA SER A 33 -1.43 -8.77 6.73
C SER A 33 -0.22 -9.26 5.93
N VAL A 34 1.00 -8.84 6.31
CA VAL A 34 2.25 -9.34 5.69
C VAL A 34 2.38 -10.86 5.88
N ALA A 35 2.19 -11.36 7.09
CA ALA A 35 2.28 -12.79 7.36
C ALA A 35 1.21 -13.61 6.63
N LEU A 36 -0.02 -13.09 6.53
CA LEU A 36 -1.11 -13.74 5.82
C LEU A 36 -0.93 -13.69 4.30
N ALA A 37 -0.42 -12.59 3.75
CA ALA A 37 -0.07 -12.47 2.34
C ALA A 37 1.01 -13.49 1.95
N ALA A 38 2.03 -13.66 2.79
CA ALA A 38 3.05 -14.68 2.58
C ALA A 38 2.42 -16.09 2.50
N LYS A 39 1.50 -16.42 3.41
CA LYS A 39 0.76 -17.71 3.37
C LYS A 39 -0.10 -17.84 2.12
N ALA A 40 -0.84 -16.80 1.76
CA ALA A 40 -1.74 -16.80 0.60
C ALA A 40 -0.98 -17.01 -0.73
N ASN A 41 0.23 -16.47 -0.86
CA ASN A 41 1.11 -16.66 -2.03
C ASN A 41 1.44 -18.13 -2.32
N HIS A 42 1.37 -19.03 -1.34
CA HIS A 42 1.59 -20.47 -1.57
C HIS A 42 0.41 -21.16 -2.27
N HIS A 43 -0.77 -20.53 -2.31
CA HIS A 43 -2.01 -21.17 -2.73
C HIS A 43 -2.73 -20.44 -3.86
N PHE A 44 -2.52 -19.13 -4.00
CA PHE A 44 -3.15 -18.33 -5.04
C PHE A 44 -2.13 -17.84 -6.07
N LEU A 45 -2.48 -17.95 -7.36
CA LEU A 45 -1.62 -17.55 -8.49
C LEU A 45 -1.08 -16.11 -8.37
N TYR A 46 -1.89 -15.20 -7.82
CA TYR A 46 -1.53 -13.80 -7.61
C TYR A 46 -1.51 -13.39 -6.13
N GLY A 47 -1.41 -14.37 -5.21
CA GLY A 47 -1.45 -14.10 -3.76
C GLY A 47 -2.81 -13.74 -3.18
N VAL A 48 -3.84 -13.66 -4.03
CA VAL A 48 -5.22 -13.33 -3.69
C VAL A 48 -6.21 -14.19 -4.49
N PRO A 49 -7.43 -14.42 -3.99
CA PRO A 49 -8.44 -15.18 -4.71
C PRO A 49 -8.83 -14.59 -6.07
N MET A 50 -8.79 -13.26 -6.18
CA MET A 50 -9.17 -12.55 -7.39
C MET A 50 -8.17 -11.42 -7.68
N HIS A 51 -7.64 -11.34 -8.90
CA HIS A 51 -6.51 -10.47 -9.24
C HIS A 51 -6.73 -8.97 -8.93
N TRP A 52 -7.94 -8.45 -9.15
CA TRP A 52 -8.35 -7.07 -8.84
C TRP A 52 -8.17 -6.66 -7.36
N MET A 53 -8.02 -7.62 -6.43
CA MET A 53 -7.70 -7.32 -5.04
C MET A 53 -6.29 -6.73 -4.85
N ASN A 54 -5.41 -6.81 -5.85
CA ASN A 54 -4.07 -6.23 -5.81
C ASN A 54 -4.00 -4.79 -6.34
N ASP A 55 -5.11 -4.23 -6.84
CA ASP A 55 -5.11 -2.91 -7.50
C ASP A 55 -4.97 -1.73 -6.51
N TRP A 56 -4.95 -2.02 -5.20
CA TRP A 56 -5.10 -1.03 -4.11
C TRP A 56 -3.79 -0.29 -3.77
N GLY A 57 -2.72 -0.49 -4.53
CA GLY A 57 -1.44 0.22 -4.41
C GLY A 57 -0.64 -0.05 -3.11
N THR A 58 -1.15 -0.93 -2.24
CA THR A 58 -0.47 -1.35 -1.01
C THR A 58 0.61 -2.40 -1.29
N PRO A 59 1.69 -2.46 -0.47
CA PRO A 59 2.74 -3.47 -0.63
C PRO A 59 2.25 -4.93 -0.61
N VAL A 60 1.23 -5.23 0.20
CA VAL A 60 0.54 -6.53 0.26
C VAL A 60 -0.94 -6.27 0.55
N PRO A 61 -1.87 -7.18 0.19
CA PRO A 61 -3.30 -7.02 0.49
C PRO A 61 -3.58 -6.81 1.98
N LEU A 62 -4.59 -6.00 2.30
CA LEU A 62 -5.13 -5.91 3.65
C LEU A 62 -5.98 -7.15 3.95
N PHE A 63 -5.72 -7.78 5.10
CA PHE A 63 -6.55 -8.88 5.59
C PHE A 63 -7.52 -8.36 6.65
N VAL A 64 -8.75 -8.07 6.22
CA VAL A 64 -9.81 -7.54 7.09
C VAL A 64 -10.43 -8.67 7.91
N LYS A 65 -10.37 -8.54 9.24
CA LYS A 65 -10.98 -9.53 10.15
C LYS A 65 -12.51 -9.41 10.21
N GLN A 66 -13.03 -8.19 10.20
CA GLN A 66 -14.46 -7.88 10.32
C GLN A 66 -14.72 -6.49 9.74
N ALA A 67 -15.89 -6.30 9.14
CA ALA A 67 -16.44 -5.01 8.76
C ALA A 67 -17.96 -5.01 9.02
N GLN A 68 -18.53 -3.85 9.37
CA GLN A 68 -19.97 -3.63 9.52
C GLN A 68 -20.29 -2.23 8.99
N GLY A 69 -21.44 -2.09 8.32
CA GLY A 69 -21.92 -0.83 7.73
C GLY A 69 -22.95 -0.11 8.60
#